data_AF-A0A7L7L8P2-F1
#
_entry.id   AF-A0A7L7L8P2-F1
#
_cell.length_a   1.000
_cell.length_b   1.000
_cell.length_c   1.000
_cell.angle_alpha   90.00
_cell.angle_beta   90.00
_cell.angle_gamma   90.00
#
_symmetry.space_group_name_H-M   'P 1'
#
loop_
_entity.id
_entity.type
_entity.pdbx_description
1 polymer ?
#
loop_
_entity_poly.entity_id
_entity_poly.type
_entity_poly.pdbx_seq_one_letter_code
_entity_poly.pdbx_strand_id
1 'polypeptide(L)'
;MTRKLRILSLLLVLPFLAQGQAPTFSKERGFYDNPFLLTLSSSLEGATIRYTINGTAPTPTTGFIYSEAIPVNTTSVVRAFAFNSSTTTPVMTHSYLFLDDVLKQPANIPGWPNNVYATNSVGGTATHDYEMDPQVVNNSAYSGMIKQGMTSIPTMSLVLDKNEFLDLYEGETTFQSSVEILYPDGSKEQFDTGLESHSHNRMKRALKLNIKSIIYTNLFKKALLNGEDAATSFTKTKIVLRAGNNRSWARGFNANRTCYTRDEWYRASQLAIL
;
A
#
# COMPACT_ATOMS: atom_id res chain seq x y z
N MET A 1 13.62 1.09 67.37
CA MET A 1 12.20 1.51 67.25
C MET A 1 11.93 1.85 65.78
N THR A 2 11.51 0.86 65.00
CA THR A 2 11.43 0.93 63.52
C THR A 2 10.01 1.30 63.08
N ARG A 3 9.81 2.49 62.50
CA ARG A 3 8.52 2.91 61.92
C ARG A 3 8.34 2.25 60.54
N LYS A 4 7.33 1.39 60.41
CA LYS A 4 6.89 0.79 59.14
C LYS A 4 6.16 1.84 58.29
N LEU A 5 6.69 2.11 57.10
CA LEU A 5 6.04 2.89 56.06
C LEU A 5 4.98 2.01 55.38
N ARG A 6 3.69 2.39 55.45
CA ARG A 6 2.62 1.72 54.71
C ARG A 6 2.40 2.47 53.40
N ILE A 7 2.75 1.84 52.28
CA ILE A 7 2.46 2.34 50.93
C ILE A 7 1.03 1.92 50.59
N LEU A 8 0.14 2.91 50.44
CA LEU A 8 -1.21 2.71 49.96
C LEU A 8 -1.15 2.62 48.42
N SER A 9 -1.41 1.43 47.86
CA SER A 9 -1.46 1.23 46.41
C SER A 9 -2.87 1.51 45.90
N LEU A 10 -3.03 2.57 45.11
CA LEU A 10 -4.27 2.89 44.42
C LEU A 10 -4.24 2.18 43.05
N LEU A 11 -5.02 1.10 42.89
CA LEU A 11 -5.21 0.46 41.59
C LEU A 11 -6.20 1.28 40.77
N LEU A 12 -5.70 2.03 39.78
CA LEU A 12 -6.52 2.66 38.75
C LEU A 12 -6.75 1.64 37.63
N VAL A 13 -7.92 1.00 37.58
CA VAL A 13 -8.31 0.13 36.47
C VAL A 13 -8.80 1.01 35.32
N LEU A 14 -7.91 1.36 34.40
CA LEU A 14 -8.30 1.92 33.11
C LEU A 14 -9.00 0.80 32.32
N PRO A 15 -10.20 1.00 31.76
CA PRO A 15 -10.82 0.00 30.91
C PRO A 15 -9.95 -0.17 29.67
N PHE A 16 -9.24 -1.29 29.61
CA PHE A 16 -8.61 -1.75 28.39
C PHE A 16 -9.75 -2.18 27.47
N LEU A 17 -10.13 -1.33 26.52
CA LEU A 17 -11.01 -1.75 25.43
C LEU A 17 -10.23 -2.80 24.62
N ALA A 18 -10.49 -4.07 24.91
CA ALA A 18 -10.03 -5.15 24.06
C ALA A 18 -10.65 -4.95 22.67
N GLN A 19 -9.82 -4.55 21.71
CA GLN A 19 -10.21 -4.52 20.32
C GLN A 19 -10.42 -5.98 19.86
N GLY A 20 -11.57 -6.27 19.24
CA GLY A 20 -11.82 -7.63 18.74
C GLY A 20 -10.83 -8.00 17.64
N GLN A 21 -10.63 -9.29 17.36
CA GLN A 21 -9.79 -9.71 16.23
C GLN A 21 -10.39 -9.19 14.91
N ALA A 22 -9.54 -8.73 13.99
CA ALA A 22 -9.99 -8.27 12.68
C ALA A 22 -10.78 -9.36 11.92
N PRO A 23 -11.71 -8.99 11.01
CA PRO A 23 -12.49 -9.97 10.27
C PRO A 23 -11.59 -10.91 9.46
N THR A 24 -11.99 -12.16 9.37
CA THR A 24 -11.33 -13.18 8.55
C THR A 24 -11.90 -13.15 7.14
N PHE A 25 -11.00 -13.25 6.16
CA PHE A 25 -11.31 -13.29 4.74
C PHE A 25 -11.10 -14.73 4.25
N SER A 26 -12.02 -15.27 3.44
CA SER A 26 -11.86 -16.64 2.92
C SER A 26 -10.79 -16.78 1.82
N LYS A 27 -10.29 -15.65 1.32
CA LYS A 27 -9.22 -15.57 0.33
C LYS A 27 -8.17 -14.60 0.82
N GLU A 28 -6.91 -15.02 0.74
CA GLU A 28 -5.78 -14.19 1.12
C GLU A 28 -5.55 -13.06 0.12
N ARG A 29 -5.05 -11.91 0.58
CA ARG A 29 -4.55 -10.84 -0.31
C ARG A 29 -3.53 -11.42 -1.31
N GLY A 30 -3.38 -10.85 -2.49
CA GLY A 30 -2.33 -11.23 -3.44
C GLY A 30 -2.78 -11.35 -4.89
N PHE A 31 -2.02 -12.13 -5.67
CA PHE A 31 -2.24 -12.33 -7.10
C PHE A 31 -3.25 -13.45 -7.38
N TYR A 32 -4.14 -13.21 -8.34
CA TYR A 32 -5.17 -14.15 -8.77
C TYR A 32 -5.32 -14.15 -10.28
N ASP A 33 -5.53 -15.34 -10.85
CA ASP A 33 -5.79 -15.51 -12.28
C ASP A 33 -7.28 -15.74 -12.58
N ASN A 34 -8.08 -16.09 -11.57
CA ASN A 34 -9.48 -16.47 -11.73
C ASN A 34 -10.39 -15.71 -10.75
N PRO A 35 -11.58 -15.24 -11.21
CA PRO A 35 -12.60 -14.66 -10.34
C PRO A 35 -13.02 -15.60 -9.22
N PHE A 36 -13.49 -15.03 -8.10
CA PHE A 36 -13.99 -15.80 -6.97
C PHE A 36 -15.04 -15.04 -6.16
N LEU A 37 -15.73 -15.77 -5.28
CA LEU A 37 -16.61 -15.21 -4.27
C LEU A 37 -15.85 -15.12 -2.94
N LEU A 38 -15.68 -13.91 -2.43
CA LEU A 38 -15.06 -13.63 -1.15
C LEU A 38 -16.11 -13.67 -0.05
N THR A 39 -15.83 -14.42 1.01
CA THR A 39 -16.68 -14.43 2.20
C THR A 39 -15.91 -13.87 3.39
N LEU A 40 -16.62 -13.12 4.24
CA LEU A 40 -16.09 -12.53 5.45
C LEU A 40 -16.71 -13.21 6.67
N SER A 41 -15.93 -13.35 7.74
CA SER A 41 -16.42 -13.83 9.04
C SER A 41 -15.74 -13.08 10.18
N SER A 42 -16.34 -13.15 11.37
CA SER A 42 -15.79 -12.54 12.57
C SER A 42 -15.96 -13.48 13.76
N SER A 43 -14.95 -13.53 14.62
CA SER A 43 -15.02 -14.18 15.92
C SER A 43 -15.66 -13.28 17.00
N LEU A 44 -15.95 -12.01 16.69
CA LEU A 44 -16.66 -11.11 17.58
C LEU A 44 -18.13 -11.50 17.65
N GLU A 45 -18.57 -11.96 18.82
CA GLU A 45 -19.94 -12.41 19.04
C GLU A 45 -20.95 -11.28 18.82
N GLY A 46 -22.04 -11.61 18.12
CA GLY A 46 -23.11 -10.66 17.79
C GLY A 46 -22.67 -9.53 16.85
N ALA A 47 -21.52 -9.65 16.18
CA ALA A 47 -21.00 -8.58 15.35
C ALA A 47 -21.70 -8.44 14.00
N THR A 48 -21.86 -7.20 13.58
CA THR A 48 -22.10 -6.82 12.20
C THR A 48 -20.77 -6.56 11.52
N ILE A 49 -20.54 -7.15 10.35
CA ILE A 49 -19.38 -6.85 9.50
C ILE A 49 -19.79 -5.78 8.49
N ARG A 50 -18.97 -4.73 8.36
CA ARG A 50 -19.07 -3.77 7.26
C ARG A 50 -17.81 -3.77 6.41
N TYR A 51 -17.97 -3.51 5.13
CA TYR A 51 -16.87 -3.45 4.19
C TYR A 51 -17.01 -2.31 3.17
N THR A 52 -15.90 -1.96 2.55
CA THR A 52 -15.79 -0.97 1.47
C THR A 52 -14.91 -1.51 0.36
N ILE A 53 -15.15 -1.00 -0.85
CA ILE A 53 -14.41 -1.37 -2.07
C ILE A 53 -13.80 -0.16 -2.79
N ASN A 54 -13.96 1.04 -2.23
CA ASN A 54 -13.48 2.31 -2.77
C ASN A 54 -12.24 2.84 -2.03
N GLY A 55 -11.61 2.00 -1.19
CA GLY A 55 -10.41 2.34 -0.43
C GLY A 55 -10.64 3.06 0.90
N THR A 56 -11.85 3.52 1.21
CA THR A 56 -12.15 4.15 2.52
C THR A 56 -12.17 3.14 3.65
N ALA A 57 -11.82 3.54 4.88
CA ALA A 57 -11.99 2.66 6.03
C ALA A 57 -13.49 2.55 6.38
N PRO A 58 -14.06 1.34 6.52
CA PRO A 58 -15.43 1.18 7.00
C PRO A 58 -15.54 1.63 8.47
N THR A 59 -16.72 2.12 8.84
CA THR A 59 -17.07 2.51 10.22
C THR A 59 -18.44 1.94 10.57
N PRO A 60 -18.93 2.05 11.83
CA PRO A 60 -20.25 1.51 12.19
C PRO A 60 -21.41 2.07 11.34
N THR A 61 -21.20 3.23 10.72
CA THR A 61 -22.19 3.93 9.89
C THR A 61 -21.80 4.06 8.42
N THR A 62 -20.57 3.71 8.01
CA THR A 62 -20.09 3.83 6.62
C THR A 62 -19.61 2.50 6.06
N GLY A 63 -19.88 2.26 4.78
CA GLY A 63 -19.62 1.00 4.10
C GLY A 63 -20.85 0.10 4.02
N PHE A 64 -20.76 -0.96 3.21
CA PHE A 64 -21.82 -1.94 3.02
C PHE A 64 -21.87 -2.90 4.20
N ILE A 65 -23.08 -3.24 4.67
CA ILE A 65 -23.25 -4.36 5.61
C ILE A 65 -23.01 -5.65 4.83
N TYR A 66 -22.12 -6.49 5.33
CA TYR A 66 -21.87 -7.80 4.72
C TYR A 66 -23.01 -8.76 5.05
N SER A 67 -23.73 -9.18 4.01
CA SER A 67 -24.81 -10.18 4.09
C SER A 67 -24.66 -11.33 3.09
N GLU A 68 -23.88 -11.13 2.02
CA GLU A 68 -23.65 -12.09 0.94
C GLU A 68 -22.19 -12.06 0.50
N ALA A 69 -21.75 -13.12 -0.17
CA ALA A 69 -20.40 -13.21 -0.68
C ALA A 69 -20.11 -12.07 -1.71
N ILE A 70 -18.93 -11.48 -1.60
CA ILE A 70 -18.49 -10.35 -2.43
C ILE A 70 -17.85 -10.92 -3.71
N PRO A 71 -18.40 -10.65 -4.91
CA PRO A 71 -17.75 -11.06 -6.15
C PRO A 71 -16.48 -10.25 -6.38
N VAL A 72 -15.35 -10.94 -6.55
CA VAL A 72 -14.06 -10.38 -6.94
C VAL A 72 -13.72 -10.91 -8.32
N ASN A 73 -13.97 -10.09 -9.34
CA ASN A 73 -13.83 -10.45 -10.76
C ASN A 73 -12.63 -9.77 -11.45
N THR A 74 -12.05 -8.77 -10.80
CA THR A 74 -10.94 -7.97 -11.30
C THR A 74 -10.10 -7.47 -10.13
N THR A 75 -9.00 -6.77 -10.42
CA THR A 75 -8.18 -6.10 -9.42
C THR A 75 -9.05 -5.23 -8.51
N SER A 76 -9.11 -5.59 -7.23
CA SER A 76 -10.04 -5.02 -6.27
C SER A 76 -9.38 -4.90 -4.91
N VAL A 77 -9.82 -3.90 -4.15
CA VAL A 77 -9.45 -3.76 -2.74
C VAL A 77 -10.70 -3.93 -1.90
N VAL A 78 -10.62 -4.75 -0.86
CA VAL A 78 -11.72 -4.91 0.11
C VAL A 78 -11.18 -4.57 1.49
N ARG A 79 -11.79 -3.58 2.14
CA ARG A 79 -11.52 -3.24 3.55
C ARG A 79 -12.71 -3.64 4.38
N ALA A 80 -12.50 -4.35 5.48
CA ALA A 80 -13.58 -4.81 6.34
C ALA A 80 -13.23 -4.64 7.82
N PHE A 81 -14.25 -4.37 8.64
CA PHE A 81 -14.16 -4.43 10.09
C PHE A 81 -15.48 -4.96 10.65
N ALA A 82 -15.46 -5.44 11.89
CA ALA A 82 -16.65 -5.90 12.59
C ALA A 82 -16.90 -5.03 13.83
N PHE A 83 -18.17 -4.89 14.21
CA PHE A 83 -18.57 -4.16 15.39
C PHE A 83 -19.85 -4.73 16.00
N ASN A 84 -20.01 -4.54 17.31
CA ASN A 84 -21.27 -4.73 18.02
C ASN A 84 -21.53 -3.52 18.93
N SER A 85 -22.49 -3.62 19.85
CA SER A 85 -22.83 -2.52 20.77
C SER A 85 -21.70 -2.14 21.73
N SER A 86 -20.70 -3.00 21.94
CA SER A 86 -19.72 -2.89 23.00
C SER A 86 -18.29 -2.65 22.50
N THR A 87 -17.94 -3.12 21.29
CA THR A 87 -16.58 -3.01 20.77
C THR A 87 -16.53 -3.02 19.23
N THR A 88 -15.34 -2.73 18.70
CA THR A 88 -14.99 -2.79 17.28
C THR A 88 -13.71 -3.60 17.09
N THR A 89 -13.50 -4.12 15.88
CA THR A 89 -12.24 -4.76 15.47
C THR A 89 -11.34 -3.76 14.74
N PRO A 90 -10.05 -4.08 14.49
CA PRO A 90 -9.27 -3.36 13.49
C PRO A 90 -9.90 -3.51 12.11
N VAL A 91 -9.62 -2.54 11.24
CA VAL A 91 -9.89 -2.65 9.81
C VAL A 91 -8.84 -3.56 9.19
N MET A 92 -9.29 -4.57 8.44
CA MET A 92 -8.43 -5.40 7.62
C MET A 92 -8.62 -5.04 6.15
N THR A 93 -7.53 -4.78 5.45
CA THR A 93 -7.50 -4.47 4.02
C THR A 93 -6.89 -5.65 3.27
N HIS A 94 -7.56 -6.16 2.24
CA HIS A 94 -7.01 -7.15 1.29
C HIS A 94 -7.04 -6.55 -0.13
N SER A 95 -5.88 -6.49 -0.78
CA SER A 95 -5.75 -6.23 -2.22
C SER A 95 -5.73 -7.55 -2.98
N TYR A 96 -6.59 -7.68 -3.99
CA TYR A 96 -6.61 -8.78 -4.94
C TYR A 96 -6.17 -8.24 -6.29
N LEU A 97 -5.06 -8.76 -6.83
CA LEU A 97 -4.41 -8.25 -8.03
C LEU A 97 -4.54 -9.27 -9.16
N PHE A 98 -5.18 -8.87 -10.25
CA PHE A 98 -5.35 -9.67 -11.46
C PHE A 98 -4.39 -9.12 -12.50
N LEU A 99 -3.26 -9.80 -12.71
CA LEU A 99 -2.21 -9.27 -13.58
C LEU A 99 -2.66 -9.08 -15.02
N ASP A 100 -3.61 -9.88 -15.51
CA ASP A 100 -4.21 -9.66 -16.83
C ASP A 100 -4.95 -8.34 -16.95
N ASP A 101 -5.55 -7.85 -15.87
CA ASP A 101 -6.20 -6.55 -15.83
C ASP A 101 -5.18 -5.43 -15.67
N VAL A 102 -4.17 -5.64 -14.81
CA VAL A 102 -3.08 -4.67 -14.62
C VAL A 102 -2.37 -4.40 -15.93
N LEU A 103 -2.03 -5.44 -16.70
CA LEU A 103 -1.37 -5.33 -18.01
C LEU A 103 -2.23 -4.64 -19.08
N LYS A 104 -3.54 -4.55 -18.87
CA LYS A 104 -4.51 -3.90 -19.76
C LYS A 104 -5.08 -2.62 -19.16
N GLN A 105 -4.48 -2.10 -18.09
CA GLN A 105 -4.95 -0.90 -17.43
C GLN A 105 -4.96 0.25 -18.46
N PRO A 106 -6.09 0.94 -18.67
CA PRO A 106 -6.19 1.99 -19.67
C PRO A 106 -5.56 3.29 -19.17
N ALA A 107 -5.20 4.18 -20.11
CA ALA A 107 -4.71 5.52 -19.80
C ALA A 107 -5.68 6.36 -18.96
N ASN A 108 -6.99 6.10 -19.10
CA ASN A 108 -8.05 6.79 -18.38
C ASN A 108 -8.85 5.80 -17.54
N ILE A 109 -8.79 5.92 -16.21
CA ILE A 109 -9.58 5.09 -15.29
C ILE A 109 -10.81 5.90 -14.84
N PRO A 110 -12.05 5.40 -15.03
CA PRO A 110 -13.26 6.12 -14.65
C PRO A 110 -13.25 6.61 -13.18
N GLY A 111 -13.54 7.90 -13.03
CA GLY A 111 -13.58 8.61 -11.76
C GLY A 111 -12.21 8.83 -11.10
N TRP A 112 -11.10 8.40 -11.70
CA TRP A 112 -9.77 8.82 -11.27
C TRP A 112 -9.38 10.12 -11.97
N PRO A 113 -8.60 11.00 -11.30
CA PRO A 113 -8.19 12.25 -11.88
C PRO A 113 -7.19 12.04 -13.01
N ASN A 114 -7.32 12.76 -14.12
CA ASN A 114 -6.35 12.76 -15.20
C ASN A 114 -5.86 14.20 -15.49
N ASN A 115 -5.10 14.74 -14.53
CA ASN A 115 -4.67 16.13 -14.57
C ASN A 115 -3.59 16.36 -15.64
N VAL A 116 -3.58 17.57 -16.20
CA VAL A 116 -2.58 18.03 -17.17
C VAL A 116 -1.62 18.98 -16.48
N TYR A 117 -0.33 18.71 -16.59
CA TYR A 117 0.74 19.45 -15.96
C TYR A 117 1.59 20.17 -17.00
N ALA A 118 1.97 21.41 -16.70
CA ALA A 118 2.99 22.10 -17.48
C ALA A 118 4.34 21.41 -17.28
N THR A 119 5.04 21.15 -18.37
CA THR A 119 6.41 20.65 -18.35
C THR A 119 7.39 21.82 -18.42
N ASN A 120 8.67 21.54 -18.19
CA ASN A 120 9.72 22.56 -18.31
C ASN A 120 10.03 22.97 -19.77
N SER A 121 9.27 22.49 -20.75
CA SER A 121 9.39 22.85 -22.16
C SER A 121 8.41 23.98 -22.50
N VAL A 122 8.81 24.93 -23.36
CA VAL A 122 7.93 26.02 -23.81
C VAL A 122 6.68 25.43 -24.46
N GLY A 123 5.51 25.65 -23.83
CA GLY A 123 4.22 25.13 -24.29
C GLY A 123 4.03 23.60 -24.13
N GLY A 124 4.98 22.89 -23.50
CA GLY A 124 4.88 21.44 -23.34
C GLY A 124 4.01 21.07 -22.14
N THR A 125 3.08 20.14 -22.33
CA THR A 125 2.25 19.57 -21.27
C THR A 125 2.46 18.06 -21.13
N ALA A 126 2.14 17.51 -19.96
CA ALA A 126 2.10 16.09 -19.70
C ALA A 126 0.79 15.76 -18.98
N THR A 127 0.12 14.70 -19.41
CA THR A 127 -1.18 14.25 -18.88
C THR A 127 -0.96 13.03 -18.00
N HIS A 128 -1.67 12.90 -16.89
CA HIS A 128 -1.50 11.78 -15.96
C HIS A 128 -1.94 10.47 -16.60
N ASP A 129 -0.97 9.70 -17.06
CA ASP A 129 -1.23 8.43 -17.72
C ASP A 129 -1.17 7.27 -16.72
N TYR A 130 -2.27 6.52 -16.62
CA TYR A 130 -2.35 5.30 -15.82
C TYR A 130 -2.02 4.05 -16.63
N GLU A 131 -1.82 4.15 -17.95
CA GLU A 131 -1.67 2.99 -18.81
C GLU A 131 -0.41 2.19 -18.45
N MET A 132 -0.55 0.86 -18.45
CA MET A 132 0.63 0.01 -18.63
C MET A 132 1.02 0.08 -20.10
N ASP A 133 2.12 0.78 -20.40
CA ASP A 133 2.54 1.15 -21.76
C ASP A 133 2.38 -0.01 -22.78
N PRO A 134 1.48 0.13 -23.78
CA PRO A 134 1.22 -0.87 -24.81
C PRO A 134 2.46 -1.26 -25.62
N GLN A 135 3.43 -0.36 -25.77
CA GLN A 135 4.69 -0.65 -26.46
C GLN A 135 5.59 -1.59 -25.67
N VAL A 136 5.42 -1.63 -24.34
CA VAL A 136 6.11 -2.56 -23.45
C VAL A 136 5.32 -3.86 -23.34
N VAL A 137 4.01 -3.79 -23.02
CA VAL A 137 3.21 -4.99 -22.75
C VAL A 137 2.99 -5.87 -23.98
N ASN A 138 2.93 -5.28 -25.18
CA ASN A 138 2.77 -6.02 -26.43
C ASN A 138 4.09 -6.35 -27.13
N ASN A 139 5.23 -5.93 -26.57
CA ASN A 139 6.53 -6.21 -27.18
C ASN A 139 6.83 -7.71 -27.14
N SER A 140 7.07 -8.33 -28.29
CA SER A 140 7.34 -9.78 -28.37
C SER A 140 8.58 -10.21 -27.58
N ALA A 141 9.54 -9.32 -27.31
CA ALA A 141 10.71 -9.62 -26.50
C ALA A 141 10.41 -9.72 -25.00
N TYR A 142 9.36 -9.04 -24.51
CA TYR A 142 9.10 -8.88 -23.07
C TYR A 142 7.75 -9.44 -22.62
N SER A 143 6.74 -9.46 -23.50
CA SER A 143 5.34 -9.75 -23.18
C SER A 143 5.15 -11.07 -22.43
N GLY A 144 5.90 -12.12 -22.80
CA GLY A 144 5.87 -13.42 -22.14
C GLY A 144 6.49 -13.45 -20.73
N MET A 145 7.28 -12.44 -20.36
CA MET A 145 8.01 -12.39 -19.09
C MET A 145 7.40 -11.41 -18.08
N ILE A 146 6.43 -10.57 -18.46
CA ILE A 146 6.01 -9.45 -17.61
C ILE A 146 5.38 -9.92 -16.30
N LYS A 147 4.47 -10.90 -16.35
CA LYS A 147 3.84 -11.43 -15.12
C LYS A 147 4.88 -12.02 -14.16
N GLN A 148 5.86 -12.75 -14.69
CA GLN A 148 7.00 -13.26 -13.90
C GLN A 148 7.83 -12.11 -13.32
N GLY A 149 8.12 -11.08 -14.13
CA GLY A 149 8.83 -9.89 -13.68
C GLY A 149 8.12 -9.18 -12.53
N MET A 150 6.81 -8.96 -12.64
CA MET A 150 6.00 -8.29 -11.62
C MET A 150 5.94 -9.05 -10.29
N THR A 151 6.02 -10.38 -10.33
CA THR A 151 5.98 -11.25 -9.14
C THR A 151 7.36 -11.60 -8.59
N SER A 152 8.43 -11.32 -9.34
CA SER A 152 9.82 -11.60 -8.94
C SER A 152 10.39 -10.63 -7.89
N ILE A 153 9.70 -9.52 -7.64
CA ILE A 153 10.08 -8.52 -6.64
C ILE A 153 8.90 -8.24 -5.70
N PRO A 154 9.15 -7.71 -4.49
CA PRO A 154 8.07 -7.32 -3.59
C PRO A 154 7.14 -6.30 -4.24
N THR A 155 5.84 -6.56 -4.17
CA THR A 155 4.78 -5.64 -4.63
C THR A 155 4.16 -4.95 -3.43
N MET A 156 4.13 -3.61 -3.43
CA MET A 156 3.50 -2.81 -2.38
C MET A 156 2.18 -2.24 -2.90
N SER A 157 1.08 -2.51 -2.21
CA SER A 157 -0.21 -1.88 -2.42
C SER A 157 -0.42 -0.77 -1.39
N LEU A 158 -0.80 0.42 -1.86
CA LEU A 158 -1.14 1.57 -1.02
C LEU A 158 -2.62 1.89 -1.22
N VAL A 159 -3.39 1.83 -0.14
CA VAL A 159 -4.85 1.98 -0.19
C VAL A 159 -5.27 3.16 0.68
N LEU A 160 -6.00 4.11 0.11
CA LEU A 160 -6.62 5.23 0.81
C LEU A 160 -7.97 5.57 0.17
N ASP A 161 -8.69 6.55 0.73
CA ASP A 161 -9.87 7.09 0.07
C ASP A 161 -9.49 7.67 -1.30
N LYS A 162 -10.16 7.20 -2.34
CA LYS A 162 -10.01 7.71 -3.70
C LYS A 162 -10.20 9.23 -3.78
N ASN A 163 -11.10 9.81 -2.98
CA ASN A 163 -11.36 11.24 -2.99
C ASN A 163 -10.20 12.06 -2.39
N GLU A 164 -9.39 11.45 -1.52
CA GLU A 164 -8.21 12.09 -0.91
C GLU A 164 -6.97 11.99 -1.81
N PHE A 165 -7.03 11.21 -2.90
CA PHE A 165 -5.87 10.94 -3.75
C PHE A 165 -5.27 12.22 -4.32
N LEU A 166 -6.08 13.15 -4.85
CA LEU A 166 -5.55 14.40 -5.40
C LEU A 166 -4.92 15.30 -4.33
N ASP A 167 -5.58 15.43 -3.19
CA ASP A 167 -5.07 16.26 -2.08
C ASP A 167 -3.76 15.69 -1.52
N LEU A 168 -3.65 14.35 -1.48
CA LEU A 168 -2.40 13.67 -1.17
C LEU A 168 -1.34 13.93 -2.24
N TYR A 169 -1.72 13.70 -3.51
CA TYR A 169 -0.81 13.64 -4.62
C TYR A 169 -0.34 15.01 -5.07
N GLU A 170 -1.10 16.08 -4.88
CA GLU A 170 -0.71 17.45 -5.27
C GLU A 170 -0.31 18.28 -4.06
N GLY A 171 -0.89 18.01 -2.89
CA GLY A 171 -0.63 18.73 -1.65
C GLY A 171 0.52 18.18 -0.80
N GLU A 172 0.48 18.57 0.47
CA GLU A 172 1.41 18.16 1.54
C GLU A 172 0.67 17.53 2.73
N THR A 173 -0.63 17.26 2.58
CA THR A 173 -1.48 16.68 3.61
C THR A 173 -1.14 15.20 3.81
N THR A 174 -1.18 14.75 5.06
CA THR A 174 -1.08 13.32 5.39
C THR A 174 -2.47 12.71 5.49
N PHE A 175 -2.71 11.62 4.78
CA PHE A 175 -3.96 10.86 4.82
C PHE A 175 -3.74 9.47 5.41
N GLN A 176 -4.76 8.88 6.02
CA GLN A 176 -4.65 7.51 6.52
C GLN A 176 -4.65 6.53 5.36
N SER A 177 -3.72 5.58 5.36
CA SER A 177 -3.64 4.54 4.35
C SER A 177 -3.38 3.18 4.96
N SER A 178 -3.77 2.15 4.20
CA SER A 178 -3.31 0.80 4.40
C SER A 178 -2.13 0.53 3.48
N VAL A 179 -1.14 -0.18 3.99
CA VAL A 179 0.01 -0.67 3.23
C VAL A 179 -0.03 -2.18 3.28
N GLU A 180 0.02 -2.80 2.10
CA GLU A 180 0.19 -4.25 1.97
C GLU A 180 1.46 -4.52 1.17
N ILE A 181 2.23 -5.53 1.59
CA ILE A 181 3.41 -5.98 0.87
C ILE A 181 3.26 -7.47 0.56
N LEU A 182 3.42 -7.81 -0.72
CA LEU A 182 3.39 -9.16 -1.26
C LEU A 182 4.81 -9.54 -1.65
N TYR A 183 5.41 -10.53 -0.98
CA TYR A 183 6.79 -10.94 -1.22
C TYR A 183 6.86 -12.09 -2.24
N PRO A 184 7.97 -12.21 -3.01
CA PRO A 184 8.16 -13.31 -3.96
C PRO A 184 8.18 -14.70 -3.32
N ASP A 185 8.53 -14.81 -2.03
CA ASP A 185 8.51 -16.06 -1.26
C ASP A 185 7.09 -16.47 -0.82
N GLY A 186 6.06 -15.72 -1.22
CA GLY A 186 4.66 -15.96 -0.89
C GLY A 186 4.20 -15.37 0.44
N SER A 187 5.12 -14.93 1.29
CA SER A 187 4.77 -14.22 2.54
C SER A 187 4.17 -12.86 2.25
N LYS A 188 3.35 -12.36 3.19
CA LYS A 188 2.58 -11.13 3.01
C LYS A 188 2.48 -10.41 4.35
N GLU A 189 2.37 -9.10 4.31
CA GLU A 189 2.18 -8.28 5.51
C GLU A 189 1.30 -7.08 5.23
N GLN A 190 0.69 -6.57 6.30
CA GLN A 190 -0.15 -5.39 6.27
C GLN A 190 0.03 -4.57 7.52
N PHE A 191 0.00 -3.25 7.34
CA PHE A 191 -0.09 -2.29 8.43
C PHE A 191 -0.75 -1.00 7.93
N ASP A 192 -1.33 -0.23 8.85
CA ASP A 192 -1.88 1.08 8.55
C ASP A 192 -0.91 2.18 8.98
N THR A 193 -0.83 3.24 8.20
CA THR A 193 0.06 4.38 8.44
C THR A 193 -0.44 5.64 7.75
N GLY A 194 0.15 6.78 8.08
CA GLY A 194 -0.11 7.99 7.30
C GLY A 194 0.63 7.92 5.96
N LEU A 195 0.00 8.28 4.86
CA LEU A 195 0.65 8.51 3.58
C LEU A 195 0.73 10.00 3.33
N GLU A 196 1.90 10.47 2.89
CA GLU A 196 2.15 11.89 2.65
C GLU A 196 3.05 12.02 1.41
N SER A 197 2.91 13.12 0.68
CA SER A 197 3.82 13.43 -0.41
C SER A 197 5.24 13.75 0.11
N HIS A 198 6.25 13.54 -0.75
CA HIS A 198 7.65 13.80 -0.40
C HIS A 198 8.43 14.64 -1.41
N SER A 199 8.16 14.48 -2.72
CA SER A 199 8.84 15.26 -3.76
C SER A 199 8.04 16.49 -4.19
N HIS A 200 8.68 17.37 -4.97
CA HIS A 200 8.00 18.33 -5.84
C HIS A 200 6.86 17.66 -6.63
N ASN A 201 5.87 18.46 -7.01
CA ASN A 201 4.78 18.02 -7.86
C ASN A 201 5.33 17.58 -9.23
N ARG A 202 5.24 16.27 -9.51
CA ARG A 202 5.81 15.59 -10.69
C ARG A 202 4.86 14.46 -11.08
N MET A 203 4.90 14.04 -12.34
CA MET A 203 4.04 12.98 -12.87
C MET A 203 4.08 11.69 -12.07
N LYS A 204 5.26 11.29 -11.56
CA LYS A 204 5.44 10.17 -10.62
C LYS A 204 6.02 10.68 -9.30
N ARG A 205 5.21 10.99 -8.29
CA ARG A 205 5.72 11.56 -7.02
C ARG A 205 6.39 10.51 -6.14
N ALA A 206 7.40 10.96 -5.42
CA ALA A 206 7.84 10.24 -4.23
C ALA A 206 6.82 10.45 -3.11
N LEU A 207 6.52 9.37 -2.40
CA LEU A 207 5.64 9.37 -1.24
C LEU A 207 6.45 9.00 0.00
N LYS A 208 5.89 9.20 1.19
CA LYS A 208 6.47 8.69 2.43
C LYS A 208 5.39 8.11 3.33
N LEU A 209 5.73 6.98 3.94
CA LEU A 209 4.95 6.36 5.01
C LEU A 209 5.31 7.09 6.31
N ASN A 210 4.31 7.68 6.95
CA ASN A 210 4.40 8.52 8.14
C ASN A 210 3.89 7.73 9.36
N ILE A 211 4.80 6.98 9.98
CA ILE A 211 4.54 6.05 11.07
C ILE A 211 4.56 6.85 12.39
N LYS A 212 3.37 7.16 12.91
CA LYS A 212 3.21 7.85 14.21
C LYS A 212 3.17 6.87 15.38
N SER A 213 2.40 5.80 15.23
CA SER A 213 2.27 4.70 16.19
C SER A 213 3.19 3.54 15.82
N ILE A 214 3.50 2.66 16.77
CA ILE A 214 4.34 1.50 16.49
C ILE A 214 3.70 0.59 15.43
N ILE A 215 4.49 0.17 14.46
CA ILE A 215 4.13 -0.90 13.52
C ILE A 215 5.21 -1.99 13.55
N TYR A 216 4.82 -3.19 13.13
CA TYR A 216 5.73 -4.31 12.92
C TYR A 216 5.68 -4.72 11.45
N THR A 217 6.84 -4.76 10.79
CA THR A 217 6.95 -5.07 9.36
C THR A 217 8.34 -5.60 9.06
N ASN A 218 8.43 -6.57 8.16
CA ASN A 218 9.69 -7.10 7.66
C ASN A 218 10.18 -6.34 6.43
N LEU A 219 9.58 -5.20 6.06
CA LEU A 219 9.93 -4.44 4.86
C LEU A 219 11.44 -4.21 4.72
N PHE A 220 12.11 -3.86 5.82
CA PHE A 220 13.56 -3.68 5.80
C PHE A 220 14.27 -5.02 5.86
N LYS A 221 13.85 -5.96 6.71
CA LYS A 221 14.46 -7.30 6.80
C LYS A 221 14.44 -8.09 5.49
N LYS A 222 13.37 -7.97 4.71
CA LYS A 222 13.17 -8.61 3.41
C LYS A 222 13.65 -7.75 2.23
N ALA A 223 14.22 -6.58 2.49
CA ALA A 223 14.86 -5.80 1.44
C ALA A 223 16.18 -6.47 1.03
N LEU A 224 16.47 -6.48 -0.28
CA LEU A 224 17.61 -7.18 -0.88
C LEU A 224 18.98 -6.89 -0.22
N LEU A 225 19.16 -5.69 0.34
CA LEU A 225 20.46 -5.23 0.90
C LEU A 225 20.54 -5.26 2.41
N ASN A 226 19.48 -5.72 3.07
CA ASN A 226 19.40 -5.79 4.51
C ASN A 226 19.50 -7.26 4.94
N GLY A 227 19.88 -7.48 6.19
CA GLY A 227 20.03 -8.82 6.75
C GLY A 227 19.00 -9.11 7.84
N GLU A 228 19.18 -10.26 8.48
CA GLU A 228 18.32 -10.72 9.58
C GLU A 228 18.25 -9.73 10.75
N ASP A 229 19.28 -8.91 10.94
CA ASP A 229 19.42 -7.90 11.99
C ASP A 229 18.68 -6.59 11.70
N ALA A 230 18.06 -6.45 10.53
CA ALA A 230 17.33 -5.23 10.20
C ALA A 230 16.12 -5.02 11.12
N ALA A 231 15.85 -3.76 11.45
CA ALA A 231 14.73 -3.40 12.30
C ALA A 231 13.40 -3.89 11.72
N THR A 232 12.58 -4.50 12.58
CA THR A 232 11.22 -4.97 12.25
C THR A 232 10.14 -4.20 13.00
N SER A 233 10.52 -3.28 13.89
CA SER A 233 9.61 -2.40 14.60
C SER A 233 9.96 -0.94 14.32
N PHE A 234 8.95 -0.15 14.00
CA PHE A 234 9.11 1.25 13.65
C PHE A 234 8.10 2.08 14.42
N THR A 235 8.56 3.16 15.05
CA THR A 235 7.72 4.13 15.76
C THR A 235 8.26 5.53 15.51
N LYS A 236 7.38 6.53 15.37
CA LYS A 236 7.76 7.92 15.06
C LYS A 236 8.77 8.01 13.89
N THR A 237 8.54 7.21 12.85
CA THR A 237 9.47 7.01 11.72
C THR A 237 8.84 7.46 10.41
N LYS A 238 9.64 7.95 9.47
CA LYS A 238 9.21 8.19 8.10
C LYS A 238 10.01 7.32 7.13
N ILE A 239 9.34 6.51 6.32
CA ILE A 239 9.95 5.69 5.27
C ILE A 239 9.63 6.34 3.93
N VAL A 240 10.65 6.72 3.16
CA VAL A 240 10.46 7.42 1.88
C VAL A 240 10.44 6.43 0.73
N LEU A 241 9.33 6.39 0.00
CA LEU A 241 9.14 5.68 -1.26
C LEU A 241 9.59 6.60 -2.41
N ARG A 242 10.85 6.47 -2.82
CA ARG A 242 11.44 7.38 -3.82
C ARG A 242 11.03 6.99 -5.25
N ALA A 243 10.44 7.93 -5.99
CA ALA A 243 10.06 7.73 -7.39
C ALA A 243 11.21 7.73 -8.42
N GLY A 244 12.42 8.11 -8.01
CA GLY A 244 13.60 8.07 -8.89
C GLY A 244 13.76 9.24 -9.87
N ASN A 245 12.84 10.22 -9.90
CA ASN A 245 12.83 11.33 -10.89
C ASN A 245 14.11 12.16 -11.01
N ASN A 246 14.95 12.21 -9.96
CA ASN A 246 16.19 13.01 -9.96
C ASN A 246 17.46 12.17 -10.18
N ARG A 247 17.29 10.90 -10.60
CA ARG A 247 18.39 9.94 -10.80
C ARG A 247 18.65 9.59 -12.26
N SER A 248 17.95 10.24 -13.19
CA SER A 248 18.21 10.15 -14.62
C SER A 248 18.22 11.55 -15.23
N TRP A 249 19.20 11.82 -16.09
CA TRP A 249 19.29 13.05 -16.89
C TRP A 249 18.68 12.85 -18.28
N ALA A 250 17.50 12.22 -18.32
CA ALA A 250 16.71 12.10 -19.53
C ALA A 250 16.00 13.43 -19.80
N ARG A 251 16.73 14.39 -20.37
CA ARG A 251 16.12 15.58 -20.98
C ARG A 251 15.80 15.28 -22.44
N GLY A 252 14.91 16.06 -23.06
CA GLY A 252 14.50 15.84 -24.46
C GLY A 252 15.66 15.75 -25.47
N PHE A 253 16.84 16.29 -25.14
CA PHE A 253 18.05 16.20 -25.95
C PHE A 253 18.94 14.96 -25.69
N ASN A 254 18.56 14.06 -24.77
CA ASN A 254 19.30 12.85 -24.40
C ASN A 254 18.36 11.71 -23.94
N ALA A 255 17.23 11.51 -24.63
CA ALA A 255 16.21 10.52 -24.26
C ALA A 255 16.76 9.08 -24.13
N ASN A 256 17.82 8.76 -24.89
CA ASN A 256 18.42 7.42 -24.93
C ASN A 256 19.62 7.25 -23.97
N ARG A 257 19.93 8.26 -23.14
CA ARG A 257 21.05 8.23 -22.17
C ARG A 257 20.57 8.24 -20.72
N THR A 258 19.34 7.76 -20.50
CA THR A 258 18.75 7.52 -19.19
C THR A 258 19.50 6.38 -18.50
N CYS A 259 20.63 6.69 -17.87
CA CYS A 259 21.26 5.74 -16.99
C CYS A 259 20.79 6.07 -15.57
N TYR A 260 20.18 5.09 -14.91
CA TYR A 260 20.09 5.06 -13.45
C TYR A 260 21.50 4.82 -12.89
N THR A 261 22.47 5.70 -13.18
CA THR A 261 23.91 5.46 -12.92
C THR A 261 24.18 5.05 -11.48
N ARG A 262 23.38 5.54 -10.54
CA ARG A 262 23.42 5.07 -9.16
C ARG A 262 22.81 3.70 -8.96
N ASP A 263 21.58 3.43 -9.43
CA ASP A 263 20.99 2.11 -9.19
C ASP A 263 21.67 1.01 -10.02
N GLU A 264 22.22 1.32 -11.20
CA GLU A 264 23.04 0.41 -12.00
C GLU A 264 24.43 0.21 -11.39
N TRP A 265 25.08 1.25 -10.86
CA TRP A 265 26.32 1.06 -10.09
C TRP A 265 26.05 0.26 -8.81
N TYR A 266 24.95 0.52 -8.11
CA TYR A 266 24.53 -0.29 -6.96
C TYR A 266 24.24 -1.73 -7.41
N ARG A 267 23.46 -1.96 -8.46
CA ARG A 267 23.13 -3.29 -9.02
C ARG A 267 24.36 -4.04 -9.54
N ALA A 268 25.26 -3.38 -10.25
CA ALA A 268 26.48 -3.96 -10.77
C ALA A 268 27.50 -4.23 -9.65
N SER A 269 27.62 -3.32 -8.67
CA SER A 269 28.40 -3.58 -7.46
C SER A 269 27.78 -4.72 -6.64
N GLN A 270 26.45 -4.85 -6.61
CA GLN A 270 25.73 -5.95 -5.95
C GLN A 270 26.01 -7.31 -6.61
N LEU A 271 26.10 -7.37 -7.95
CA LEU A 271 26.50 -8.59 -8.67
C LEU A 271 27.98 -8.95 -8.47
N ALA A 272 28.84 -7.98 -8.13
CA ALA A 272 30.26 -8.19 -7.93
C ALA A 272 30.65 -8.57 -6.48
N ILE A 273 29.70 -8.48 -5.53
CA ILE A 273 29.90 -8.78 -4.10
C ILE A 273 29.23 -10.12 -3.71
N LEU A 274 28.44 -10.71 -4.62
CA LEU A 274 27.94 -12.10 -4.53
C LEU A 274 28.91 -13.06 -5.23
#